data_AF-A0A327RXD7-F1
#
_entry.id   AF-A0A327RXD7-F1
#
_cell.length_a   1.000
_cell.length_b   1.000
_cell.length_c   1.000
_cell.angle_alpha   90.00
_cell.angle_beta   90.00
_cell.angle_gamma   90.00
#
_symmetry.space_group_name_H-M   'P 1'
#
loop_
_entity.id
_entity.type
_entity.pdbx_description
1 polymer ?
#
loop_
_entity_poly.entity_id
_entity_poly.type
_entity_poly.pdbx_seq_one_letter_code
_entity_poly.pdbx_strand_id
1 'polypeptide(L)'
;MREKNEIERNNEQQQYLKIPAHLLRHSESVELDLERDANGMGIILGRNSRCVSVATFSFAPEGRKEKKGVFKGKSDLVKFRCSIYEKKLLNIKAAASGLSLSEYIRRSVFDKDITERFSEEHIELYKMMIKYHNNFKAIGNMYRKRNPKLTESVYALANEIKTHLKKFQS
;
A
#
# COMPACT_ATOMS: atom_id res chain seq x y z
N MET A 1 -64.23 -6.18 5.56
CA MET A 1 -63.11 -5.43 4.96
C MET A 1 -61.89 -5.65 5.84
N ARG A 2 -60.75 -6.09 5.29
CA ARG A 2 -59.51 -6.32 6.06
C ARG A 2 -58.56 -5.15 5.81
N GLU A 3 -58.23 -4.40 6.85
CA GLU A 3 -57.25 -3.31 6.82
C GLU A 3 -55.84 -3.88 6.65
N LYS A 4 -55.07 -3.26 5.74
CA LYS A 4 -53.66 -3.53 5.52
C LYS A 4 -52.85 -2.61 6.43
N ASN A 5 -52.12 -3.17 7.39
CA ASN A 5 -51.13 -2.43 8.16
C ASN A 5 -49.82 -2.36 7.37
N GLU A 6 -49.43 -1.14 6.97
CA GLU A 6 -48.13 -0.84 6.37
C GLU A 6 -47.04 -0.82 7.45
N ILE A 7 -45.95 -1.55 7.22
CA ILE A 7 -44.77 -1.57 8.08
C ILE A 7 -43.87 -0.40 7.65
N GLU A 8 -43.84 0.66 8.45
CA GLU A 8 -42.91 1.78 8.28
C GLU A 8 -41.47 1.31 8.53
N ARG A 9 -40.58 1.53 7.54
CA ARG A 9 -39.15 1.25 7.65
C ARG A 9 -38.47 2.46 8.30
N ASN A 10 -38.04 2.30 9.54
CA ASN A 10 -37.23 3.29 10.25
C ASN A 10 -35.91 3.52 9.50
N ASN A 11 -35.68 4.77 9.07
CA ASN A 11 -34.46 5.22 8.41
C ASN A 11 -33.32 5.34 9.44
N GLU A 12 -32.38 4.39 9.44
CA GLU A 12 -31.16 4.46 10.26
C GLU A 12 -30.26 5.60 9.77
N GLN A 13 -30.18 6.69 10.56
CA GLN A 13 -29.31 7.83 10.31
C GLN A 13 -27.85 7.43 10.56
N GLN A 14 -27.04 7.32 9.50
CA GLN A 14 -25.60 7.04 9.63
C GLN A 14 -24.82 8.34 9.87
N GLN A 15 -24.17 8.46 11.03
CA GLN A 15 -23.29 9.58 11.38
C GLN A 15 -21.87 9.34 10.84
N TYR A 16 -21.26 10.37 10.24
CA TYR A 16 -19.88 10.31 9.75
C TYR A 16 -19.06 11.48 10.32
N LEU A 17 -17.98 11.16 11.05
CA LEU A 17 -16.99 12.12 11.55
C LEU A 17 -15.79 12.18 10.60
N LYS A 18 -15.50 13.37 10.06
CA LYS A 18 -14.29 13.63 9.28
C LYS A 18 -13.15 14.04 10.21
N ILE A 19 -12.37 13.07 10.67
CA ILE A 19 -11.17 13.32 11.46
C ILE A 19 -10.00 13.56 10.50
N PRO A 20 -9.34 14.73 10.54
CA PRO A 20 -8.23 15.02 9.67
C PRO A 20 -6.98 14.23 10.09
N ALA A 21 -6.23 13.72 9.10
CA ALA A 21 -5.19 12.72 9.28
C ALA A 21 -3.94 13.16 10.10
N HIS A 22 -3.83 14.44 10.46
CA HIS A 22 -2.73 14.94 11.28
C HIS A 22 -2.95 14.68 12.78
N LEU A 23 -4.21 14.65 13.24
CA LEU A 23 -4.57 14.42 14.65
C LEU A 23 -4.33 12.96 15.10
N LEU A 24 -4.42 11.99 14.18
CA LEU A 24 -4.21 10.57 14.47
C LEU A 24 -2.75 10.16 14.67
N ARG A 25 -1.79 11.07 14.46
CA ARG A 25 -0.36 10.77 14.59
C ARG A 25 0.19 11.05 15.99
N HIS A 26 -0.55 11.76 16.84
CA HIS A 26 -0.01 12.35 18.07
C HIS A 26 -0.86 12.14 19.34
N SER A 27 -2.07 11.58 19.26
CA SER A 27 -2.93 11.35 20.43
C SER A 27 -3.49 9.92 20.50
N GLU A 28 -3.48 9.34 21.70
CA GLU A 28 -4.04 8.00 21.97
C GLU A 28 -5.57 8.02 22.21
N SER A 29 -6.18 9.20 22.39
CA SER A 29 -7.63 9.37 22.59
C SER A 29 -8.14 10.76 22.17
N VAL A 30 -9.37 10.84 21.65
CA VAL A 30 -10.09 12.08 21.30
C VAL A 30 -11.57 11.94 21.69
N GLU A 31 -12.09 12.82 22.54
CA GLU A 31 -13.53 12.93 22.87
C GLU A 31 -14.26 13.80 21.84
N LEU A 32 -15.50 13.45 21.50
CA LEU A 32 -16.27 14.08 20.42
C LEU A 32 -17.73 14.34 20.84
N ASP A 33 -18.13 15.60 20.87
CA ASP A 33 -19.53 16.05 21.01
C ASP A 33 -20.17 16.22 19.63
N LEU A 34 -21.42 15.76 19.47
CA LEU A 34 -22.12 15.66 18.18
C LEU A 34 -23.30 16.64 18.09
N GLU A 35 -23.19 17.64 17.20
CA GLU A 35 -24.30 18.48 16.73
C GLU A 35 -24.58 18.22 15.24
N ARG A 36 -25.85 18.31 14.82
CA ARG A 36 -26.38 17.79 13.54
C ARG A 36 -26.45 18.87 12.47
N ASP A 37 -25.92 18.60 11.27
CA ASP A 37 -26.21 19.39 10.07
C ASP A 37 -26.38 18.53 8.81
N ALA A 38 -27.33 18.94 7.97
CA ALA A 38 -27.84 18.22 6.80
C ALA A 38 -27.27 18.77 5.48
N ASN A 39 -26.65 17.92 4.65
CA ASN A 39 -26.90 17.84 3.20
C ASN A 39 -26.08 16.74 2.51
N GLY A 40 -26.74 15.96 1.65
CA GLY A 40 -26.20 14.77 1.00
C GLY A 40 -25.69 14.97 -0.43
N MET A 41 -24.81 14.08 -0.87
CA MET A 41 -24.60 13.77 -2.29
C MET A 41 -24.07 12.32 -2.42
N GLY A 42 -24.83 11.45 -3.07
CA GLY A 42 -24.48 10.05 -3.34
C GLY A 42 -23.87 9.87 -4.74
N ILE A 43 -22.81 9.07 -4.84
CA ILE A 43 -22.18 8.68 -6.12
C ILE A 43 -22.78 7.34 -6.58
N ILE A 44 -23.34 7.33 -7.79
CA ILE A 44 -23.89 6.16 -8.48
C ILE A 44 -22.73 5.33 -9.06
N LEU A 45 -22.62 4.06 -8.68
CA LEU A 45 -21.65 3.12 -9.24
C LEU A 45 -22.25 2.41 -10.47
N GLY A 46 -21.69 2.67 -11.66
CA GLY A 46 -22.09 2.07 -12.93
C GLY A 46 -21.81 0.57 -13.02
N ARG A 47 -22.70 -0.15 -13.72
CA ARG A 47 -22.74 -1.61 -13.87
C ARG A 47 -21.83 -2.14 -14.98
N ASN A 48 -21.21 -3.30 -14.69
CA ASN A 48 -20.82 -4.42 -15.58
C ASN A 48 -20.43 -4.13 -17.05
N SER A 49 -19.17 -4.36 -17.38
CA SER A 49 -18.73 -4.76 -18.72
C SER A 49 -18.88 -6.28 -18.87
N ARG A 50 -19.75 -6.72 -19.78
CA ARG A 50 -19.89 -8.11 -20.20
C ARG A 50 -18.61 -8.54 -20.95
N CYS A 51 -17.87 -9.50 -20.43
CA CYS A 51 -16.91 -10.27 -21.22
C CYS A 51 -17.60 -11.53 -21.76
N VAL A 52 -17.67 -11.66 -23.08
CA VAL A 52 -18.10 -12.89 -23.77
C VAL A 52 -16.86 -13.74 -24.01
N SER A 53 -16.82 -14.96 -23.48
CA SER A 53 -15.79 -15.94 -23.82
C SER A 53 -16.07 -16.51 -25.21
N VAL A 54 -15.25 -16.17 -26.20
CA VAL A 54 -15.21 -16.91 -27.47
C VAL A 54 -14.45 -18.22 -27.21
N ALA A 55 -15.18 -19.33 -27.20
CA ALA A 55 -14.58 -20.66 -27.10
C ALA A 55 -13.90 -21.01 -28.44
N THR A 56 -12.60 -20.78 -28.55
CA THR A 56 -11.79 -21.47 -29.56
C THR A 56 -11.46 -22.85 -29.00
N PHE A 57 -12.11 -23.89 -29.52
CA PHE A 57 -11.74 -25.28 -29.24
C PHE A 57 -10.40 -25.58 -29.90
N SER A 58 -9.32 -25.70 -29.13
CA SER A 58 -8.04 -26.24 -29.62
C SER A 58 -8.08 -27.78 -29.54
N PHE A 59 -8.44 -28.42 -30.65
CA PHE A 59 -8.25 -29.85 -30.84
C PHE A 59 -6.78 -30.13 -31.19
N ALA A 60 -5.95 -30.42 -30.19
CA ALA A 60 -4.63 -31.05 -30.40
C ALA A 60 -4.67 -32.46 -29.77
N PRO A 61 -4.42 -33.55 -30.52
CA PRO A 61 -4.70 -34.91 -30.03
C PRO A 61 -3.66 -35.47 -29.04
N GLU A 62 -2.41 -34.98 -29.04
CA GLU A 62 -1.32 -35.69 -28.37
C GLU A 62 -0.37 -34.72 -27.67
N GLY A 63 -0.63 -34.36 -26.40
CA GLY A 63 0.30 -33.49 -25.68
C GLY A 63 -0.14 -32.98 -24.32
N ARG A 64 -0.79 -33.81 -23.50
CA ARG A 64 -1.04 -33.44 -22.10
C ARG A 64 0.23 -33.70 -21.30
N LYS A 65 1.05 -32.66 -21.09
CA LYS A 65 2.02 -32.69 -19.98
C LYS A 65 1.27 -33.06 -18.71
N GLU A 66 1.69 -34.12 -18.03
CA GLU A 66 1.17 -34.47 -16.72
C GLU A 66 1.10 -33.21 -15.88
N LYS A 67 -0.10 -32.90 -15.37
CA LYS A 67 -0.30 -31.75 -14.50
C LYS A 67 0.51 -32.00 -13.23
N LYS A 68 1.75 -31.50 -13.18
CA LYS A 68 2.53 -31.37 -11.95
C LYS A 68 1.58 -30.82 -10.89
N GLY A 69 1.42 -31.54 -9.79
CA GLY A 69 0.45 -31.23 -8.74
C GLY A 69 0.44 -29.73 -8.44
N VAL A 70 -0.71 -29.09 -8.66
CA VAL A 70 -0.87 -27.65 -8.43
C VAL A 70 -0.49 -27.38 -6.97
N PHE A 71 0.44 -26.45 -6.74
CA PHE A 71 0.81 -26.02 -5.39
C PHE A 71 -0.47 -25.68 -4.62
N LYS A 72 -0.81 -26.50 -3.62
CA LYS A 72 -1.98 -26.26 -2.78
C LYS A 72 -1.63 -25.09 -1.87
N GLY A 73 -2.09 -23.91 -2.26
CA GLY A 73 -1.92 -22.69 -1.48
C GLY A 73 -2.54 -22.79 -0.09
N LYS A 74 -2.30 -21.78 0.74
CA LYS A 74 -2.89 -21.67 2.08
C LYS A 74 -4.42 -21.69 1.96
N SER A 75 -5.06 -22.77 2.40
CA SER A 75 -6.51 -23.01 2.26
C SER A 75 -7.33 -22.55 3.45
N ASP A 76 -6.73 -22.57 4.64
CA ASP A 76 -7.49 -22.43 5.88
C ASP A 76 -7.75 -20.96 6.19
N LEU A 77 -8.99 -20.67 6.62
CA LEU A 77 -9.46 -19.32 6.87
C LEU A 77 -9.51 -19.02 8.37
N VAL A 78 -8.89 -17.90 8.74
CA VAL A 78 -8.99 -17.32 10.09
C VAL A 78 -9.95 -16.13 10.03
N LYS A 79 -11.00 -16.15 10.87
CA LYS A 79 -11.98 -15.05 11.00
C LYS A 79 -11.91 -14.49 12.42
N PHE A 80 -11.82 -13.17 12.54
CA PHE A 80 -11.83 -12.47 13.82
C PHE A 80 -13.00 -11.49 13.87
N ARG A 81 -13.54 -11.26 15.07
CA ARG A 81 -14.49 -10.18 15.33
C ARG A 81 -13.69 -8.92 15.66
N CYS A 82 -14.13 -7.78 15.15
CA CYS A 82 -13.51 -6.48 15.41
C CYS A 82 -14.57 -5.39 15.28
N SER A 83 -14.37 -4.28 15.99
CA SER A 83 -15.16 -3.07 15.80
C SER A 83 -14.89 -2.46 14.42
N ILE A 84 -15.77 -1.55 14.00
CA ILE A 84 -15.63 -0.84 12.73
C ILE A 84 -14.32 -0.03 12.70
N TYR A 85 -13.93 0.56 13.83
CA TYR A 85 -12.72 1.38 13.94
C TYR A 85 -11.45 0.55 13.90
N GLU A 86 -11.41 -0.58 14.61
CA GLU A 86 -10.28 -1.51 14.58
C GLU A 86 -10.01 -2.01 13.16
N LYS A 87 -11.08 -2.36 12.43
CA LYS A 87 -10.98 -2.76 11.03
C LYS A 87 -10.39 -1.66 10.16
N LYS A 88 -10.81 -0.40 10.34
CA LYS A 88 -10.25 0.75 9.60
C LYS A 88 -8.77 0.95 9.94
N LEU A 89 -8.42 0.88 11.21
CA LEU A 89 -7.04 1.05 11.68
C LEU A 89 -6.12 -0.04 11.12
N LEU A 90 -6.56 -1.31 11.12
CA LEU A 90 -5.81 -2.42 10.52
C LEU A 90 -5.56 -2.20 9.02
N ASN A 91 -6.57 -1.69 8.28
CA ASN A 91 -6.40 -1.38 6.87
C ASN A 91 -5.40 -0.24 6.64
N ILE A 92 -5.45 0.82 7.45
CA ILE A 92 -4.52 1.96 7.35
C ILE A 92 -3.08 1.49 7.63
N LYS A 93 -2.86 0.72 8.70
CA LYS A 93 -1.54 0.19 9.05
C LYS A 93 -0.99 -0.77 7.99
N ALA A 94 -1.84 -1.65 7.45
CA ALA A 94 -1.45 -2.55 6.36
C ALA A 94 -1.07 -1.77 5.09
N ALA A 95 -1.84 -0.73 4.73
CA ALA A 95 -1.57 0.12 3.58
C ALA A 95 -0.27 0.92 3.74
N ALA A 96 0.01 1.47 4.93
CA ALA A 96 1.27 2.15 5.23
C ALA A 96 2.49 1.22 5.09
N SER A 97 2.31 -0.06 5.41
CA SER A 97 3.34 -1.10 5.23
C SER A 97 3.44 -1.62 3.78
N GLY A 98 2.52 -1.22 2.90
CA GLY A 98 2.44 -1.74 1.52
C GLY A 98 2.03 -3.21 1.43
N LEU A 99 1.38 -3.77 2.45
CA LEU A 99 0.99 -5.18 2.54
C LEU A 99 -0.53 -5.35 2.44
N SER A 100 -0.98 -6.54 2.04
CA SER A 100 -2.39 -6.91 2.24
C SER A 100 -2.69 -7.05 3.74
N LEU A 101 -3.92 -6.79 4.16
CA LEU A 101 -4.32 -6.93 5.57
C LEU A 101 -4.02 -8.34 6.12
N SER A 102 -4.26 -9.38 5.32
CA SER A 102 -3.95 -10.78 5.70
C SER A 102 -2.46 -11.04 5.89
N GLU A 103 -1.61 -10.36 5.14
CA GLU A 103 -0.17 -10.50 5.23
C GLU A 103 0.39 -9.68 6.37
N TYR A 104 -0.08 -8.44 6.53
CA TYR A 104 0.25 -7.58 7.66
C TYR A 104 0.01 -8.29 9.00
N ILE A 105 -1.20 -8.81 9.22
CA ILE A 105 -1.55 -9.53 10.46
C ILE A 105 -0.65 -10.76 10.66
N ARG A 106 -0.40 -11.55 9.60
CA ARG A 106 0.49 -12.72 9.70
C ARG A 106 1.90 -12.29 10.10
N ARG A 107 2.46 -11.23 9.48
CA ARG A 107 3.80 -10.74 9.83
C ARG A 107 3.84 -10.21 11.26
N SER A 108 2.82 -9.45 11.67
CA SER A 108 2.71 -8.91 13.03
C SER A 108 2.64 -10.00 14.10
N VAL A 109 1.94 -11.11 13.83
CA VAL A 109 1.79 -12.21 14.81
C VAL A 109 3.03 -13.10 14.87
N PHE A 110 3.76 -13.23 13.77
CA PHE A 110 4.98 -14.05 13.70
C PHE A 110 6.27 -13.24 13.90
N ASP A 111 6.18 -12.05 14.49
CA ASP A 111 7.30 -11.12 14.73
C ASP A 111 8.23 -10.96 13.53
N LYS A 112 7.65 -10.90 12.34
CA LYS A 112 8.39 -10.64 11.11
C LYS A 112 8.47 -9.14 10.88
N ASP A 113 9.64 -8.67 10.48
CA ASP A 113 9.86 -7.26 10.21
C ASP A 113 8.84 -6.70 9.22
N ILE A 114 8.19 -5.61 9.66
CA ILE A 114 7.26 -4.83 8.85
C ILE A 114 7.92 -3.50 8.57
N THR A 115 8.59 -3.42 7.44
CA THR A 115 9.16 -2.16 6.95
C THR A 115 8.05 -1.27 6.41
N GLU A 116 8.04 -0.01 6.80
CA GLU A 116 7.15 0.98 6.20
C GLU A 116 7.48 1.17 4.72
N ARG A 117 6.45 1.41 3.90
CA ARG A 117 6.62 1.70 2.48
C ARG A 117 7.18 3.12 2.32
N PHE A 118 8.20 3.27 1.49
CA PHE A 118 8.67 4.61 1.11
C PHE A 118 7.55 5.43 0.44
N SER A 119 7.39 6.68 0.87
CA SER A 119 6.55 7.63 0.14
C SER A 119 7.15 7.96 -1.22
N GLU A 120 6.33 8.49 -2.13
CA GLU A 120 6.79 8.86 -3.47
C GLU A 120 7.92 9.91 -3.42
N GLU A 121 7.82 10.87 -2.49
CA GLU A 121 8.86 11.88 -2.25
C GLU A 121 10.20 11.26 -1.85
N HIS A 122 10.18 10.25 -0.98
CA HIS A 122 11.39 9.52 -0.62
C HIS A 122 12.00 8.82 -1.84
N ILE A 123 11.17 8.15 -2.66
CA ILE A 123 11.61 7.46 -3.87
C ILE A 123 12.28 8.44 -4.85
N GLU A 124 11.70 9.63 -5.01
CA GLU A 124 12.27 10.69 -5.86
C GLU A 124 13.63 11.17 -5.35
N LEU A 125 13.73 11.45 -4.05
CA LEU A 125 15.00 11.83 -3.41
C LEU A 125 16.08 10.77 -3.62
N TYR A 126 15.75 9.49 -3.49
CA TYR A 126 16.70 8.39 -3.76
C TYR A 126 17.18 8.36 -5.20
N LYS A 127 16.27 8.53 -6.16
CA LYS A 127 16.63 8.60 -7.59
C LYS A 127 17.60 9.76 -7.83
N MET A 128 17.38 10.91 -7.20
CA MET A 128 18.30 12.05 -7.29
C MET A 128 19.67 11.75 -6.67
N MET A 129 19.72 11.13 -5.49
CA MET A 129 20.99 10.75 -4.86
C MET A 129 21.81 9.79 -5.73
N ILE A 130 21.17 8.80 -6.36
CA ILE A 130 21.83 7.89 -7.30
C ILE A 130 22.38 8.67 -8.51
N LYS A 131 21.60 9.58 -9.06
CA LYS A 131 22.02 10.44 -10.18
C LYS A 131 23.24 11.28 -9.81
N TYR A 132 23.23 11.91 -8.63
CA TYR A 132 24.35 12.72 -8.16
C TYR A 132 25.61 11.89 -7.91
N HIS A 133 25.48 10.71 -7.29
CA HIS A 133 26.62 9.80 -7.14
C HIS A 133 27.30 9.50 -8.48
N ASN A 134 26.50 9.16 -9.51
CA ASN A 134 27.01 8.88 -10.85
C ASN A 134 27.66 10.12 -11.50
N ASN A 135 27.05 11.30 -11.33
CA ASN A 135 27.60 12.56 -11.85
C ASN A 135 28.97 12.87 -11.21
N PHE A 136 29.08 12.77 -9.88
CA PHE A 136 30.35 12.98 -9.19
C PHE A 136 31.42 11.97 -9.62
N LYS A 137 31.03 10.70 -9.80
CA LYS A 137 31.94 9.67 -10.34
C LYS A 137 32.45 10.03 -11.74
N ALA A 138 31.59 10.54 -12.61
CA ALA A 138 31.95 10.98 -13.96
C ALA A 138 32.92 12.18 -13.92
N ILE A 139 32.67 13.16 -13.04
CA ILE A 139 33.56 14.31 -12.82
C ILE A 139 34.93 13.84 -12.34
N GLY A 140 34.98 12.96 -11.33
CA GLY A 140 36.22 12.39 -10.80
C GLY A 140 37.03 11.66 -11.88
N ASN A 141 36.36 10.89 -12.74
CA ASN A 141 36.96 10.24 -13.90
C ASN A 141 37.57 11.23 -14.90
N MET A 142 36.85 12.33 -15.20
CA MET A 142 37.31 13.34 -16.15
C MET A 142 38.59 14.05 -15.68
N TYR A 143 38.69 14.36 -14.39
CA TYR A 143 39.84 15.07 -13.81
C TYR A 143 40.97 14.17 -13.33
N ARG A 144 40.83 12.84 -13.42
CA ARG A 144 41.78 11.86 -12.85
C ARG A 144 43.25 12.09 -13.20
N LYS A 145 43.54 12.52 -14.43
CA LYS A 145 44.92 12.82 -14.89
C LYS A 145 45.29 14.31 -14.79
N ARG A 146 44.31 15.20 -14.64
CA ARG A 146 44.49 16.66 -14.71
C ARG A 146 44.65 17.29 -13.33
N ASN A 147 43.86 16.86 -12.35
CA ASN A 147 43.92 17.37 -10.99
C ASN A 147 43.59 16.24 -9.98
N PRO A 148 44.61 15.53 -9.45
CA PRO A 148 44.39 14.40 -8.57
C PRO A 148 43.75 14.80 -7.23
N LYS A 149 44.04 16.00 -6.70
CA LYS A 149 43.45 16.49 -5.45
C LYS A 149 41.94 16.69 -5.56
N LEU A 150 41.48 17.27 -6.67
CA LEU A 150 40.04 17.42 -6.95
C LEU A 150 39.37 16.06 -7.13
N THR A 151 40.03 15.12 -7.81
CA THR A 151 39.49 13.78 -8.00
C THR A 151 39.27 13.07 -6.66
N GLU A 152 40.21 13.19 -5.72
CA GLU A 152 40.08 12.63 -4.37
C GLU A 152 38.88 13.20 -3.61
N SER A 153 38.71 14.53 -3.59
CA SER A 153 37.58 15.16 -2.89
C SER A 153 36.22 14.80 -3.50
N VAL A 154 36.15 14.72 -4.83
CA VAL A 154 34.91 14.33 -5.54
C VAL A 154 34.57 12.86 -5.28
N TYR A 155 35.58 11.97 -5.22
CA TYR A 155 35.35 10.58 -4.88
C TYR A 155 34.95 10.38 -3.42
N ALA A 156 35.51 11.17 -2.49
CA ALA A 156 35.11 11.15 -1.09
C ALA A 156 33.61 11.47 -0.96
N LEU A 157 33.14 12.55 -1.59
CA LEU A 157 31.72 12.91 -1.61
C LEU A 157 30.84 11.83 -2.25
N ALA A 158 31.28 11.26 -3.39
CA ALA A 158 30.55 10.18 -4.04
C ALA A 158 30.43 8.94 -3.14
N ASN A 159 31.47 8.63 -2.35
CA ASN A 159 31.45 7.52 -1.39
C ASN A 159 30.53 7.80 -0.21
N GLU A 160 30.49 9.02 0.31
CA GLU A 160 29.52 9.43 1.35
C GLU A 160 28.08 9.26 0.86
N ILE A 161 27.74 9.71 -0.35
CA ILE A 161 26.40 9.48 -0.91
C ILE A 161 26.09 7.98 -0.97
N LYS A 162 27.06 7.15 -1.34
CA LYS A 162 26.90 5.69 -1.40
C LYS A 162 26.72 5.06 -0.03
N THR A 163 27.40 5.54 1.01
CA THR A 163 27.21 5.01 2.38
C THR A 163 25.82 5.36 2.91
N HIS A 164 25.31 6.56 2.62
CA HIS A 164 23.93 6.92 2.93
C HIS A 164 22.92 6.01 2.21
N LEU A 165 23.11 5.75 0.91
CA LEU A 165 22.22 4.85 0.15
C LEU A 165 22.21 3.42 0.71
N LYS A 166 23.35 2.91 1.20
CA LYS A 166 23.43 1.55 1.78
C LYS A 166 22.62 1.37 3.06
N LYS A 167 22.43 2.43 3.85
CA LYS A 167 21.65 2.36 5.11
C LYS A 167 20.20 1.92 4.87
N PHE A 168 19.69 2.15 3.66
CA PHE A 168 18.30 1.86 3.29
C PHE A 168 18.12 0.57 2.49
N GLN A 169 19.21 -0.18 2.25
CA GLN A 169 19.19 -1.48 1.58
C GLN A 169 19.10 -2.65 2.58
N SER A 170 18.99 -2.34 3.87
CA SER A 170 18.94 -3.31 4.99
C SER A 170 17.52 -3.72 5.30
#